data_AF-A0A1B2EDA8-F1
#
_entry.id   AF-A0A1B2EDA8-F1
#
_cell.length_a   1.000
_cell.length_b   1.000
_cell.length_c   1.000
_cell.angle_alpha   90.00
_cell.angle_beta   90.00
_cell.angle_gamma   90.00
#
_symmetry.space_group_name_H-M   'P 1'
#
loop_
_entity.id
_entity.type
_entity.pdbx_description
1 polymer ?
#
loop_
_entity_poly.entity_id
_entity_poly.type
_entity_poly.pdbx_seq_one_letter_code
_entity_poly.pdbx_strand_id
1 'polypeptide(L)'
;MVGAMKGMRIIGHAGALALMVAATGASAQEGEAVKSILGAIGIIPKEKAPITYNERAPLVLPPKMDLPAPAAGGGAEARNGNWPKDPDVAARRKAAAEARTPYTSSELYKNTEGHRLSIEEMRAGRNPNNIVTTAPTKVDRQAEISRMSPDELRAFSKDEKPELQGNGLDRRYLSDPPGDLLKAQGGRRLKASSDPAPMGDPDSPSAYLRQQQSRQ
;
A
#
# COMPACT_ATOMS: atom_id res chain seq x y z
N MET A 1 71.57 -50.15 33.53
CA MET A 1 70.27 -50.51 32.92
C MET A 1 69.26 -49.51 33.47
N VAL A 2 69.07 -48.34 32.86
CA VAL A 2 68.30 -48.13 31.61
C VAL A 2 66.86 -48.59 31.79
N GLY A 3 65.97 -47.65 32.08
CA GLY A 3 64.52 -47.82 32.02
C GLY A 3 63.93 -46.87 30.98
N ALA A 4 62.78 -47.22 30.41
CA ALA A 4 62.10 -46.43 29.39
C ALA A 4 60.61 -46.25 29.71
N MET A 5 60.22 -44.99 29.87
CA MET A 5 58.86 -44.45 29.90
C MET A 5 58.85 -43.31 28.86
N LYS A 6 57.74 -42.86 28.24
CA LYS A 6 56.30 -43.23 28.24
C LYS A 6 55.62 -42.22 27.29
N GLY A 7 54.67 -42.59 26.41
CA GLY A 7 54.07 -41.56 25.55
C GLY A 7 52.93 -41.92 24.58
N MET A 8 51.70 -41.64 25.01
CA MET A 8 50.54 -41.15 24.23
C MET A 8 49.86 -42.01 23.13
N ARG A 9 48.58 -41.70 22.86
CA ARG A 9 47.66 -42.42 21.94
C ARG A 9 46.82 -41.46 21.08
N ILE A 10 46.74 -41.73 19.78
CA ILE A 10 45.73 -41.32 18.75
C ILE A 10 45.93 -42.29 17.57
N ILE A 11 45.00 -42.68 16.68
CA ILE A 11 43.58 -42.42 16.34
C ILE A 11 42.89 -43.83 16.30
N GLY A 12 41.58 -44.11 16.34
CA GLY A 12 40.32 -43.35 16.26
C GLY A 12 39.45 -43.83 15.06
N HIS A 13 38.14 -43.52 15.04
CA HIS A 13 37.12 -44.02 14.07
C HIS A 13 36.84 -45.54 14.11
N ALA A 14 35.81 -46.09 13.45
CA ALA A 14 34.36 -45.77 13.39
C ALA A 14 33.66 -46.84 12.50
N GLY A 15 32.36 -47.09 12.71
CA GLY A 15 31.49 -47.68 11.69
C GLY A 15 31.24 -49.19 11.75
N ALA A 16 29.95 -49.53 11.83
CA ALA A 16 29.25 -50.71 11.31
C ALA A 16 29.97 -52.08 11.19
N LEU A 17 29.37 -53.10 11.83
CA LEU A 17 28.68 -54.11 11.02
C LEU A 17 27.42 -54.62 11.75
N ALA A 18 26.30 -54.71 11.03
CA ALA A 18 25.07 -55.31 11.52
C ALA A 18 24.76 -56.57 10.70
N LEU A 19 25.04 -57.75 11.25
CA LEU A 19 24.44 -59.01 10.79
C LEU A 19 24.54 -60.12 11.85
N MET A 20 23.41 -60.47 12.45
CA MET A 20 23.18 -61.78 13.06
C MET A 20 21.67 -62.04 13.07
N VAL A 21 21.25 -63.17 12.49
CA VAL A 21 19.85 -63.52 12.22
C VAL A 21 19.59 -64.92 12.73
N ALA A 22 18.58 -65.12 13.58
CA ALA A 22 17.83 -66.38 13.66
C ALA A 22 16.56 -66.27 14.54
N ALA A 23 15.44 -66.72 13.98
CA ALA A 23 14.34 -67.44 14.62
C ALA A 23 14.13 -67.30 16.14
N THR A 24 13.23 -66.39 16.53
CA THR A 24 12.17 -66.70 17.50
C THR A 24 10.83 -66.81 16.75
N GLY A 25 9.89 -67.58 17.28
CA GLY A 25 8.66 -67.95 16.57
C GLY A 25 7.73 -66.76 16.31
N ALA A 26 7.04 -66.77 15.17
CA ALA A 26 6.04 -65.76 14.85
C ALA A 26 4.81 -65.88 15.77
N SER A 27 4.78 -65.13 16.87
CA SER A 27 3.56 -64.98 17.64
C SER A 27 2.61 -64.02 16.89
N ALA A 28 1.43 -64.52 16.51
CA ALA A 28 0.42 -63.69 15.85
C ALA A 28 -0.07 -62.53 16.74
N GLN A 29 0.14 -62.66 18.05
CA GLN A 29 -0.25 -61.69 19.06
C GLN A 29 0.72 -60.49 19.14
N GLU A 30 2.04 -60.69 18.95
CA GLU A 30 2.98 -59.55 18.87
C GLU A 30 2.78 -58.74 17.59
N GLY A 31 2.36 -59.36 16.48
CA GLY A 31 1.98 -58.64 15.26
C GLY A 31 0.86 -57.61 15.51
N GLU A 32 -0.23 -58.05 16.14
CA GLU A 32 -1.35 -57.17 16.53
C GLU A 32 -0.97 -56.14 17.62
N ALA A 33 -0.10 -56.50 18.56
CA ALA A 33 0.38 -55.59 19.60
C ALA A 33 1.27 -54.47 19.02
N VAL A 34 2.23 -54.82 18.16
CA VAL A 34 3.09 -53.86 17.47
C VAL A 34 2.28 -52.99 16.49
N LYS A 35 1.33 -53.58 15.75
CA LYS A 35 0.37 -52.85 14.89
C LYS A 35 -0.47 -51.86 15.71
N SER A 36 -0.91 -52.25 16.90
CA SER A 36 -1.64 -51.39 17.85
C SER A 36 -0.79 -50.25 18.40
N ILE A 37 0.48 -50.51 18.75
CA ILE A 37 1.42 -49.50 19.26
C ILE A 37 1.81 -48.50 18.16
N LEU A 38 2.19 -48.97 16.97
CA LEU A 38 2.47 -48.08 15.83
C LEU A 38 1.21 -47.33 15.36
N GLY A 39 0.03 -47.93 15.49
CA GLY A 39 -1.26 -47.27 15.25
C GLY A 39 -1.67 -46.27 16.32
N ALA A 40 -1.16 -46.39 17.55
CA ALA A 40 -1.33 -45.42 18.63
C ALA A 40 -0.37 -44.23 18.47
N ILE A 41 0.86 -44.48 18.02
CA ILE A 41 1.88 -43.47 17.71
C ILE A 41 1.61 -42.78 16.36
N GLY A 42 0.74 -43.37 15.52
CA GLY A 42 0.31 -42.81 14.22
C GLY A 42 1.21 -43.16 13.03
N ILE A 43 2.18 -44.06 13.23
CA ILE A 43 3.10 -44.56 12.19
C ILE A 43 2.38 -45.47 11.20
N ILE A 44 1.48 -46.32 11.70
CA ILE A 44 0.59 -47.14 10.86
C ILE A 44 -0.79 -46.46 10.82
N PRO A 45 -1.37 -46.17 9.64
CA PRO A 45 -2.74 -45.70 9.56
C PRO A 45 -3.68 -46.81 10.04
N LYS A 46 -4.40 -46.56 11.15
CA LYS A 46 -5.42 -47.47 11.67
C LYS A 46 -6.41 -47.84 10.57
N GLU A 47 -6.66 -49.14 10.40
CA GLU A 47 -7.69 -49.66 9.51
C GLU A 47 -9.05 -49.07 9.90
N LYS A 48 -9.59 -48.20 9.04
CA LYS A 48 -10.91 -47.60 9.22
C LYS A 48 -11.93 -48.48 8.52
N ALA A 49 -13.06 -48.75 9.18
CA ALA A 49 -14.19 -49.41 8.53
C ALA A 49 -14.57 -48.64 7.25
N PRO A 50 -14.89 -49.33 6.14
CA PRO A 50 -15.24 -48.68 4.88
C PRO A 50 -16.47 -47.81 5.07
N ILE A 51 -16.35 -46.52 4.76
CA ILE A 51 -17.45 -45.56 4.89
C ILE A 51 -18.42 -45.81 3.73
N THR A 52 -19.59 -46.38 4.03
CA THR A 52 -20.67 -46.54 3.05
C THR A 52 -21.28 -45.18 2.73
N TYR A 53 -20.76 -44.53 1.68
CA TYR A 53 -21.31 -43.29 1.16
C TYR A 53 -22.61 -43.54 0.40
N ASN A 54 -23.73 -43.32 1.07
CA ASN A 54 -25.03 -43.24 0.41
C ASN A 54 -25.16 -41.88 -0.29
N GLU A 55 -25.85 -41.87 -1.44
CA GLU A 55 -26.24 -40.63 -2.10
C GLU A 55 -27.15 -39.78 -1.20
N ARG A 56 -27.01 -38.46 -1.29
CA ARG A 56 -27.94 -37.52 -0.62
C ARG A 56 -29.15 -37.33 -1.50
N ALA A 57 -30.33 -37.23 -0.88
CA ALA A 57 -31.58 -36.94 -1.60
C ALA A 57 -31.43 -35.71 -2.50
N PRO A 58 -32.00 -35.72 -3.72
CA PRO A 58 -31.83 -34.64 -4.69
C PRO A 58 -32.38 -33.32 -4.15
N LEU A 59 -31.73 -32.22 -4.51
CA LEU A 59 -32.13 -30.88 -4.07
C LEU A 59 -33.47 -30.49 -4.71
N VAL A 60 -34.49 -30.29 -3.87
CA VAL A 60 -35.80 -29.80 -4.30
C VAL A 60 -35.66 -28.34 -4.74
N LEU A 61 -35.96 -28.05 -6.01
CA LEU A 61 -35.96 -26.68 -6.54
C LEU A 61 -37.18 -25.90 -6.03
N PRO A 62 -37.05 -24.59 -5.78
CA PRO A 62 -38.19 -23.75 -5.41
C PRO A 62 -39.20 -23.63 -6.59
N PRO A 63 -40.51 -23.42 -6.33
CA PRO A 63 -41.54 -23.35 -7.38
C PRO A 63 -41.37 -22.20 -8.40
N LYS A 64 -40.49 -21.23 -8.11
CA LYS A 64 -40.08 -20.15 -9.01
C LYS A 64 -38.58 -19.96 -8.87
N MET A 65 -37.90 -19.83 -10.00
CA MET A 65 -36.47 -19.53 -10.10
C MET A 65 -36.19 -18.03 -10.33
N ASP A 66 -37.25 -17.20 -10.31
CA ASP A 66 -37.15 -15.75 -10.46
C ASP A 66 -36.35 -15.13 -9.31
N LEU A 67 -35.17 -14.57 -9.61
CA LEU A 67 -34.44 -13.79 -8.62
C LEU A 67 -35.18 -12.47 -8.34
N PRO A 68 -35.20 -11.98 -7.09
CA PRO A 68 -35.71 -10.65 -6.81
C PRO A 68 -34.92 -9.61 -7.60
N ALA A 69 -35.63 -8.60 -8.14
CA ALA A 69 -35.02 -7.55 -8.95
C ALA A 69 -33.85 -6.88 -8.21
N PRO A 70 -32.75 -6.52 -8.91
CA PRO A 70 -31.59 -5.88 -8.29
C PRO A 70 -32.02 -4.60 -7.55
N ALA A 71 -31.53 -4.42 -6.33
CA ALA A 71 -31.88 -3.28 -5.51
C ALA A 71 -31.56 -1.97 -6.24
N ALA A 72 -32.48 -1.01 -6.19
CA ALA A 72 -32.33 0.29 -6.85
C ALA A 72 -30.98 0.95 -6.51
N GLY A 73 -30.33 1.51 -7.53
CA GLY A 73 -28.92 1.91 -7.47
C GLY A 73 -28.59 2.83 -6.30
N GLY A 74 -27.64 2.40 -5.45
CA GLY A 74 -27.25 3.14 -4.24
C GLY A 74 -26.46 2.33 -3.20
N GLY A 75 -26.44 0.99 -3.32
CA GLY A 75 -25.70 0.11 -2.41
C GLY A 75 -26.30 0.06 -0.99
N ALA A 76 -25.52 -0.44 -0.03
CA ALA A 76 -25.91 -0.40 1.38
C ALA A 76 -25.91 1.04 1.93
N GLU A 77 -24.99 1.89 1.46
CA GLU A 77 -24.82 3.29 1.86
C GLU A 77 -26.12 4.10 1.72
N ALA A 78 -26.80 3.99 0.57
CA ALA A 78 -28.01 4.77 0.28
C ALA A 78 -29.24 4.25 1.05
N ARG A 79 -29.21 3.00 1.52
CA ARG A 79 -30.31 2.38 2.27
C ARG A 79 -30.20 2.64 3.77
N ASN A 80 -28.97 2.76 4.28
CA ASN A 80 -28.66 2.94 5.69
C ASN A 80 -27.74 4.15 5.89
N GLY A 81 -28.31 5.35 6.06
CA GLY A 81 -27.54 6.61 6.21
C GLY A 81 -26.59 6.70 7.42
N ASN A 82 -26.57 5.69 8.29
CA ASN A 82 -25.67 5.57 9.44
C ASN A 82 -24.34 4.84 9.12
N TRP A 83 -24.13 4.38 7.88
CA TRP A 83 -22.84 3.80 7.46
C TRP A 83 -21.84 4.90 7.10
N PRO A 84 -20.54 4.72 7.39
CA PRO A 84 -19.49 5.59 6.88
C PRO A 84 -19.56 5.69 5.34
N LYS A 85 -19.45 6.90 4.81
CA LYS A 85 -19.38 7.14 3.37
C LYS A 85 -17.94 6.97 2.92
N ASP A 86 -17.72 6.09 1.96
CA ASP A 86 -16.42 5.84 1.36
C ASP A 86 -15.95 7.11 0.60
N PRO A 87 -14.76 7.67 0.91
CA PRO A 87 -14.26 8.87 0.26
C PRO A 87 -13.96 8.68 -1.23
N ASP A 88 -13.57 7.49 -1.68
CA ASP A 88 -13.27 7.19 -3.08
C ASP A 88 -14.58 7.05 -3.88
N VAL A 89 -15.61 6.45 -3.28
CA VAL A 89 -16.96 6.42 -3.87
C VAL A 89 -17.54 7.84 -3.94
N ALA A 90 -17.32 8.68 -2.92
CA ALA A 90 -17.73 10.08 -2.93
C ALA A 90 -16.98 10.90 -3.99
N ALA A 91 -15.66 10.73 -4.11
CA ALA A 91 -14.83 11.37 -5.12
C ALA A 91 -15.25 10.95 -6.55
N ARG A 92 -15.49 9.66 -6.77
CA ARG A 92 -15.99 9.13 -8.06
C ARG A 92 -17.38 9.66 -8.40
N ARG A 93 -18.29 9.78 -7.42
CA ARG A 93 -19.61 10.41 -7.61
C ARG A 93 -19.48 11.90 -7.95
N LYS A 94 -18.56 12.62 -7.31
CA LYS A 94 -18.26 14.05 -7.59
C LYS A 94 -17.71 14.24 -9.00
N ALA A 95 -16.67 13.49 -9.38
CA ALA A 95 -16.07 13.55 -10.71
C ALA A 95 -17.08 13.21 -11.83
N ALA A 96 -17.96 12.23 -11.61
CA ALA A 96 -19.02 11.89 -12.56
C ALA A 96 -20.11 12.98 -12.69
N ALA A 97 -20.37 13.75 -11.64
CA ALA A 97 -21.26 14.91 -11.68
C ALA A 97 -20.59 16.12 -12.37
N GLU A 98 -19.30 16.37 -12.07
CA GLU A 98 -18.49 17.42 -12.69
C GLU A 98 -18.33 17.19 -14.19
N ALA A 99 -18.06 15.95 -14.63
CA ALA A 99 -18.00 15.59 -16.05
C ALA A 99 -19.35 15.71 -16.79
N ARG A 100 -20.47 15.77 -16.06
CA ARG A 100 -21.83 15.98 -16.63
C ARG A 100 -22.26 17.45 -16.59
N THR A 101 -21.61 18.31 -15.81
CA THR A 101 -21.97 19.73 -15.76
C THR A 101 -21.45 20.43 -17.03
N PRO A 102 -22.25 21.26 -17.71
CA PRO A 102 -21.73 22.08 -18.81
C PRO A 102 -20.72 23.10 -18.25
N TYR A 103 -19.73 23.48 -19.06
CA TYR A 103 -18.65 24.40 -18.66
C TYR A 103 -19.18 25.68 -18.00
N THR A 104 -20.24 26.27 -18.55
CA THR A 104 -20.95 27.47 -18.06
C THR A 104 -21.64 27.32 -16.70
N SER A 105 -21.64 26.12 -16.11
CA SER A 105 -22.17 25.83 -14.77
C SER A 105 -21.13 25.16 -13.86
N SER A 106 -19.90 24.97 -14.34
CA SER A 106 -18.79 24.42 -13.55
C SER A 106 -18.36 25.39 -12.43
N GLU A 107 -17.84 24.84 -11.34
CA GLU A 107 -17.27 25.64 -10.24
C GLU A 107 -16.16 26.59 -10.72
N LEU A 108 -15.32 26.12 -11.66
CA LEU A 108 -14.26 26.94 -12.25
C LEU A 108 -14.83 28.16 -12.98
N TYR A 109 -15.90 28.00 -13.78
CA TYR A 109 -16.55 29.13 -14.46
C TYR A 109 -17.26 30.10 -13.50
N LYS A 110 -17.80 29.61 -12.38
CA LYS A 110 -18.36 30.47 -11.32
C LYS A 110 -17.27 31.31 -10.61
N ASN A 111 -16.10 30.71 -10.41
CA ASN A 111 -15.00 31.30 -9.65
C ASN A 111 -14.04 32.15 -10.50
N THR A 112 -14.16 32.11 -11.83
CA THR A 112 -13.43 33.04 -12.73
C THR A 112 -14.13 34.39 -12.85
N GLU A 113 -13.35 35.47 -12.93
CA GLU A 113 -13.82 36.84 -13.22
C GLU A 113 -14.56 36.97 -14.58
N GLY A 114 -14.49 35.95 -15.43
CA GLY A 114 -15.32 35.80 -16.64
C GLY A 114 -16.81 35.54 -16.39
N HIS A 115 -17.31 35.73 -15.16
CA HIS A 115 -18.75 35.73 -14.90
C HIS A 115 -19.41 36.88 -15.66
N ARG A 116 -20.20 36.52 -16.68
CA ARG A 116 -20.94 37.47 -17.51
C ARG A 116 -21.96 38.24 -16.65
N LEU A 117 -21.62 39.49 -16.32
CA LEU A 117 -22.52 40.41 -15.61
C LEU A 117 -23.90 40.39 -16.25
N SER A 118 -24.95 40.31 -15.44
CA SER A 118 -26.32 40.44 -15.90
C SER A 118 -26.57 41.85 -16.47
N ILE A 119 -27.63 41.97 -17.27
CA ILE A 119 -28.07 43.27 -17.80
C ILE A 119 -28.44 44.24 -16.66
N GLU A 120 -28.81 43.72 -15.49
CA GLU A 120 -29.17 44.48 -14.30
C GLU A 120 -27.92 44.95 -13.54
N GLU A 121 -26.91 44.11 -13.34
CA GLU A 121 -25.62 44.51 -12.76
C GLU A 121 -24.88 45.53 -13.66
N MET A 122 -24.90 45.33 -14.99
CA MET A 122 -24.34 46.29 -15.95
C MET A 122 -25.09 47.64 -15.97
N ARG A 123 -26.35 47.67 -15.52
CA ARG A 123 -27.11 48.92 -15.30
C ARG A 123 -26.81 49.53 -13.94
N ALA A 124 -26.74 48.72 -12.88
CA ALA A 124 -26.43 49.17 -11.52
C ALA A 124 -25.03 49.79 -11.41
N GLY A 125 -24.03 49.23 -12.10
CA GLY A 125 -22.69 49.79 -12.19
C GLY A 125 -22.56 51.05 -13.07
N ARG A 126 -23.61 51.44 -13.81
CA ARG A 126 -23.57 52.60 -14.71
C ARG A 126 -24.01 53.87 -13.97
N ASN A 127 -23.04 54.65 -13.52
CA ASN A 127 -23.30 56.02 -13.03
C ASN A 127 -23.97 56.86 -14.15
N PRO A 128 -25.21 57.36 -13.96
CA PRO A 128 -25.93 58.12 -14.99
C PRO A 128 -25.26 59.46 -15.34
N ASN A 129 -24.40 59.98 -14.46
CA ASN A 129 -23.70 61.25 -14.65
C ASN A 129 -22.36 61.10 -15.39
N ASN A 130 -21.95 59.86 -15.74
CA ASN A 130 -20.68 59.57 -16.42
C ASN A 130 -20.89 59.00 -17.83
N ILE A 131 -21.67 59.70 -18.66
CA ILE A 131 -21.88 59.33 -20.06
C ILE A 131 -20.78 60.00 -20.91
N VAL A 132 -19.77 59.21 -21.28
CA VAL A 132 -18.69 59.65 -22.18
C VAL A 132 -19.19 59.63 -23.62
N THR A 133 -19.68 60.78 -24.09
CA THR A 133 -20.16 61.00 -25.48
C THR A 133 -19.01 61.15 -26.49
N THR A 134 -17.78 61.38 -26.03
CA THR A 134 -16.60 61.50 -26.90
C THR A 134 -16.05 60.13 -27.31
N ALA A 135 -15.61 60.02 -28.57
CA ALA A 135 -14.93 58.82 -29.05
C ALA A 135 -13.64 58.57 -28.23
N PRO A 136 -13.31 57.31 -27.89
CA PRO A 136 -12.15 57.01 -27.05
C PRO A 136 -10.86 57.35 -27.80
N THR A 137 -10.16 58.38 -27.34
CA THR A 137 -8.75 58.59 -27.68
C THR A 137 -7.94 57.40 -27.17
N LYS A 138 -6.90 57.00 -27.93
CA LYS A 138 -6.03 55.89 -27.52
C LYS A 138 -5.22 56.32 -26.29
N VAL A 139 -5.58 55.77 -25.13
CA VAL A 139 -4.84 55.98 -23.87
C VAL A 139 -3.66 55.01 -23.80
N ASP A 140 -2.52 55.45 -23.28
CA ASP A 140 -1.21 54.78 -23.41
C ASP A 140 -1.10 53.35 -22.85
N ARG A 141 -2.09 52.88 -22.08
CA ARG A 141 -2.12 51.47 -21.60
C ARG A 141 -2.25 50.44 -22.73
N GLN A 142 -2.55 50.86 -23.97
CA GLN A 142 -2.41 50.01 -25.16
C GLN A 142 -0.99 49.99 -25.75
N ALA A 143 -0.14 50.97 -25.44
CA ALA A 143 1.28 50.98 -25.76
C ALA A 143 2.11 50.21 -24.72
N GLU A 144 1.68 50.21 -23.45
CA GLU A 144 2.26 49.38 -22.37
C GLU A 144 2.04 47.87 -22.53
N ILE A 145 1.29 47.42 -23.55
CA ILE A 145 1.28 46.01 -23.95
C ILE A 145 2.59 45.71 -24.68
N SER A 146 3.66 45.47 -23.93
CA SER A 146 5.04 45.21 -24.39
C SER A 146 5.18 43.90 -25.19
N ARG A 147 4.52 43.85 -26.35
CA ARG A 147 4.81 42.91 -27.44
C ARG A 147 6.11 43.35 -28.09
N MET A 148 7.23 42.94 -27.47
CA MET A 148 8.55 43.01 -28.06
C MET A 148 8.50 42.52 -29.51
N SER A 149 9.16 43.24 -30.41
CA SER A 149 9.30 42.82 -31.80
C SER A 149 10.02 41.46 -31.90
N PRO A 150 9.86 40.71 -33.00
CA PRO A 150 10.56 39.44 -33.21
C PRO A 150 12.09 39.55 -33.14
N ASP A 151 12.65 40.73 -33.40
CA ASP A 151 14.09 40.97 -33.36
C ASP A 151 14.58 41.37 -31.95
N GLU A 152 13.78 42.12 -31.17
CA GLU A 152 14.03 42.32 -29.72
C GLU A 152 13.97 40.98 -28.96
N LEU A 153 12.97 40.14 -29.25
CA LEU A 153 12.89 38.79 -28.70
C LEU A 153 14.10 37.93 -29.09
N ARG A 154 14.66 38.11 -30.30
CA ARG A 154 15.90 37.43 -30.71
C ARG A 154 17.13 37.98 -29.99
N ALA A 155 17.17 39.27 -29.67
CA ALA A 155 18.26 39.88 -28.88
C ALA A 155 18.28 39.41 -27.42
N PHE A 156 17.12 39.11 -26.82
CA PHE A 156 17.05 38.48 -25.49
C PHE A 156 17.29 36.96 -25.54
N SER A 157 17.10 36.31 -26.69
CA SER A 157 17.38 34.87 -26.91
C SER A 157 18.88 34.57 -27.02
N LYS A 158 19.64 34.79 -25.96
CA LYS A 158 21.07 34.46 -25.86
C LYS A 158 21.26 32.95 -25.61
N ASP A 159 22.20 32.30 -26.29
CA ASP A 159 22.46 30.85 -26.24
C ASP A 159 23.09 30.33 -24.91
N GLU A 160 22.70 30.89 -23.77
CA GLU A 160 22.99 30.30 -22.46
C GLU A 160 22.10 29.08 -22.26
N LYS A 161 22.64 27.91 -22.63
CA LYS A 161 22.04 26.61 -22.31
C LYS A 161 21.70 26.59 -20.82
N PRO A 162 20.42 26.42 -20.42
CA PRO A 162 20.09 26.24 -19.03
C PRO A 162 20.61 24.86 -18.61
N GLU A 163 21.81 24.83 -18.03
CA GLU A 163 22.26 23.67 -17.27
C GLU A 163 21.23 23.45 -16.16
N LEU A 164 20.51 22.33 -16.23
CA LEU A 164 19.63 21.94 -15.14
C LEU A 164 20.53 21.71 -13.92
N GLN A 165 20.51 22.65 -12.98
CA GLN A 165 21.19 22.53 -11.72
C GLN A 165 20.66 21.25 -11.04
N GLY A 166 21.48 20.20 -11.01
CA GLY A 166 21.10 18.87 -10.51
C GLY A 166 20.47 19.02 -9.14
N ASN A 167 19.18 18.69 -9.04
CA ASN A 167 18.27 19.34 -8.10
C ASN A 167 18.33 18.76 -6.67
N GLY A 168 19.51 18.31 -6.23
CA GLY A 168 19.76 17.59 -4.97
C GLY A 168 19.17 16.18 -4.92
N LEU A 169 18.24 15.88 -5.83
CA LEU A 169 17.43 14.66 -5.87
C LEU A 169 17.96 13.60 -6.84
N ASP A 170 19.19 13.80 -7.35
CA ASP A 170 19.89 12.79 -8.12
C ASP A 170 20.20 11.56 -7.26
N ARG A 171 19.89 10.38 -7.82
CA ARG A 171 19.99 9.06 -7.18
C ARG A 171 20.75 8.11 -8.09
N ARG A 172 21.70 7.37 -7.52
CA ARG A 172 22.60 6.48 -8.29
C ARG A 172 21.89 5.25 -8.84
N TYR A 173 20.85 4.80 -8.14
CA TYR A 173 19.96 3.70 -8.55
C TYR A 173 18.52 4.09 -8.24
N LEU A 174 17.55 3.49 -8.95
CA LEU A 174 16.13 3.78 -8.74
C LEU A 174 15.65 3.41 -7.33
N SER A 175 16.29 2.40 -6.73
CA SER A 175 16.04 1.88 -5.37
C SER A 175 16.75 2.66 -4.26
N ASP A 176 17.77 3.47 -4.58
CA ASP A 176 18.47 4.31 -3.60
C ASP A 176 17.65 5.58 -3.34
N PRO A 177 17.55 6.07 -2.08
CA PRO A 177 17.05 7.40 -1.82
C PRO A 177 17.99 8.47 -2.42
N PRO A 178 17.47 9.64 -2.82
CA PRO A 178 18.28 10.73 -3.36
C PRO A 178 19.37 11.20 -2.38
N GLY A 179 20.53 11.58 -2.93
CA GLY A 179 21.77 11.74 -2.17
C GLY A 179 21.71 12.76 -1.02
N ASP A 180 20.91 13.83 -1.15
CA ASP A 180 20.75 14.82 -0.08
C ASP A 180 19.92 14.33 1.11
N LEU A 181 18.99 13.38 0.92
CA LEU A 181 18.20 12.82 2.02
C LEU A 181 18.99 11.86 2.93
N LEU A 182 20.19 11.45 2.51
CA LEU A 182 21.13 10.69 3.35
C LEU A 182 21.94 11.59 4.31
N LYS A 183 21.82 12.91 4.19
CA LYS A 183 22.51 13.90 5.06
C LYS A 183 21.56 14.26 6.21
N ALA A 184 21.99 14.10 7.46
CA ALA A 184 21.19 14.59 8.59
C ALA A 184 21.09 16.13 8.55
N GLN A 185 19.99 16.67 9.06
CA GLN A 185 19.79 18.11 9.19
C GLN A 185 20.94 18.74 10.00
N GLY A 186 21.70 19.65 9.36
CA GLY A 186 22.94 20.21 9.92
C GLY A 186 24.21 19.36 9.73
N GLY A 187 24.26 18.48 8.72
CA GLY A 187 25.50 17.83 8.25
C GLY A 187 26.09 16.75 9.17
N ARG A 188 25.38 16.38 10.25
CA ARG A 188 25.83 15.33 11.18
C ARG A 188 25.71 13.93 10.53
N ARG A 189 26.60 13.01 10.90
CA ARG A 189 26.50 11.61 10.47
C ARG A 189 25.30 10.95 11.18
N LEU A 190 24.37 10.39 10.41
CA LEU A 190 23.33 9.52 10.94
C LEU A 190 24.00 8.30 11.60
N LYS A 191 23.75 8.09 12.90
CA LYS A 191 23.94 6.76 13.51
C LYS A 191 22.74 5.91 13.12
N ALA A 192 22.96 4.64 12.83
CA ALA A 192 21.86 3.70 12.67
C ALA A 192 21.04 3.67 13.97
N SER A 193 19.74 3.91 13.86
CA SER A 193 18.79 3.70 14.95
C SER A 193 18.62 2.20 15.15
N SER A 194 19.45 1.62 16.02
CA SER A 194 19.13 0.30 16.56
C SER A 194 17.81 0.40 17.31
N ASP A 195 16.86 -0.48 17.01
CA ASP A 195 15.73 -0.68 17.91
C ASP A 195 16.26 -1.06 19.31
N PRO A 196 15.58 -0.62 20.39
CA PRO A 196 15.97 -0.97 21.74
C PRO A 196 15.69 -2.46 21.97
N ALA A 197 16.75 -3.27 22.10
CA ALA A 197 16.63 -4.69 22.40
C ALA A 197 15.79 -4.89 23.69
N PRO A 198 14.75 -5.73 23.67
CA PRO A 198 13.87 -5.91 24.82
C PRO A 198 14.63 -6.52 26.01
N MET A 199 14.49 -5.91 27.18
CA MET A 199 15.23 -6.27 28.39
C MET A 199 14.41 -7.25 29.26
N GLY A 200 14.36 -8.51 28.84
CA GLY A 200 13.62 -9.60 29.48
C GLY A 200 12.89 -10.47 28.45
N ASP A 201 12.15 -11.49 28.91
CA ASP A 201 11.37 -12.35 28.02
C ASP A 201 10.27 -11.54 27.30
N PRO A 202 10.21 -11.56 25.95
CA PRO A 202 9.33 -10.69 25.16
C PRO A 202 7.84 -11.01 25.37
N ASP A 203 7.51 -12.27 25.68
CA ASP A 203 6.15 -12.74 25.90
C ASP A 203 5.63 -12.46 27.33
N SER A 204 6.44 -11.82 28.19
CA SER A 204 6.05 -11.51 29.57
C SER A 204 5.27 -10.17 29.68
N PRO A 205 4.04 -10.16 30.22
CA PRO A 205 3.25 -8.92 30.35
C PRO A 205 3.92 -7.84 31.22
N SER A 206 4.77 -8.26 32.16
CA SER A 206 5.55 -7.38 33.04
C SER A 206 6.69 -6.65 32.32
N ALA A 207 7.32 -7.27 31.30
CA ALA A 207 8.29 -6.57 30.45
C ALA A 207 7.62 -5.50 29.59
N TYR A 208 6.46 -5.80 29.01
CA TYR A 208 5.68 -4.84 28.22
C TYR A 208 5.28 -3.60 29.03
N LEU A 209 4.74 -3.78 30.24
CA LEU A 209 4.37 -2.68 31.13
C LEU A 209 5.59 -1.82 31.51
N ARG A 210 6.74 -2.44 31.79
CA ARG A 210 8.00 -1.72 32.07
C ARG A 210 8.50 -0.95 30.85
N GLN A 211 8.36 -1.50 29.64
CA GLN A 211 8.74 -0.84 28.39
C GLN A 211 7.82 0.34 28.04
N GLN A 212 6.54 0.28 28.40
CA GLN A 212 5.64 1.45 28.31
C GLN A 212 6.03 2.54 29.30
N GLN A 213 6.37 2.19 30.54
CA GLN A 213 6.83 3.14 31.57
C GLN A 213 8.14 3.84 31.17
N SER A 214 9.07 3.16 30.48
CA SER A 214 10.31 3.78 29.99
C SER A 214 10.16 4.57 28.67
N ARG A 215 8.93 4.86 28.24
CA ARG A 215 8.60 5.57 26.99
C ARG A 215 7.82 6.87 27.19
N GLN A 216 7.57 7.26 28.45
CA GLN A 216 7.06 8.60 28.84
C GLN A 216 8.17 9.39 29.53
#